data_AF-J9GPH7-F1
#
_entry.id   AF-J9GPH7-F1
#
_cell.length_a   1.000
_cell.length_b   1.000
_cell.length_c   1.000
_cell.angle_alpha   90.00
_cell.angle_beta   90.00
_cell.angle_gamma   90.00
#
_symmetry.space_group_name_H-M   'P 1'
#
loop_
_entity.id
_entity.type
_entity.pdbx_description
1 polymer ?
#
loop_
_entity_poly.entity_id
_entity_poly.type
_entity_poly.pdbx_seq_one_letter_code
_entity_poly.pdbx_strand_id
1 'polypeptide(L)'
;MQEKCRQNRKERLQWLMTLIGQWLLKCQKRTAVLIGSFADVWCLAGGKETLVAAADDTWTQFNLNLSEDVVHLGAVKSPSLEKLLASQPDLVIGSTKTAADVELKSTLEEMEIPVIYFDVSSFEDYLRMLKVCTMLTGYDEYYQMYGTDVATQVEDAKKRITGRKTQCVVYSRIWFQL
;
A
#
# COMPACT_ATOMS: atom_id res chain seq x y z
N MET A 1 34.64 -29.89 7.34
CA MET A 1 33.42 -30.20 8.14
C MET A 1 32.56 -28.96 8.43
N GLN A 2 33.16 -27.79 8.71
CA GLN A 2 32.41 -26.56 9.02
C GLN A 2 31.64 -25.94 7.85
N GLU A 3 32.13 -26.08 6.61
CA GLU A 3 31.46 -25.56 5.40
C GLU A 3 30.13 -26.26 5.09
N LYS A 4 30.08 -27.59 5.26
CA LYS A 4 28.86 -28.39 5.06
C LYS A 4 27.75 -28.03 6.06
N CYS A 5 28.13 -27.66 7.29
CA CYS A 5 27.19 -27.15 8.30
C CYS A 5 26.67 -25.74 8.01
N ARG A 6 27.49 -24.85 7.42
CA ARG A 6 27.04 -23.52 6.98
C ARG A 6 26.07 -23.61 5.80
N GLN A 7 26.34 -24.50 4.85
CA GLN A 7 25.50 -24.72 3.68
C GLN A 7 24.10 -25.25 4.10
N ASN A 8 24.06 -26.28 4.96
CA ASN A 8 22.80 -26.83 5.50
C ASN A 8 21.98 -25.81 6.32
N ARG A 9 22.65 -24.87 7.01
CA ARG A 9 21.96 -23.80 7.75
C ARG A 9 21.38 -22.75 6.80
N LYS A 10 22.11 -22.37 5.76
CA LYS A 10 21.61 -21.45 4.71
C LYS A 10 20.45 -22.06 3.94
N GLU A 11 20.53 -23.33 3.57
CA GLU A 11 19.46 -24.03 2.86
C GLU A 11 18.22 -24.21 3.73
N ARG A 12 18.35 -24.53 5.03
CA ARG A 12 17.21 -24.54 5.96
C ARG A 12 16.59 -23.16 6.16
N LEU A 13 17.40 -22.10 6.24
CA LEU A 13 16.89 -20.73 6.36
C LEU A 13 16.19 -20.29 5.07
N GLN A 14 16.74 -20.62 3.91
CA GLN A 14 16.11 -20.38 2.61
C GLN A 14 14.77 -21.11 2.51
N TRP A 15 14.73 -22.40 2.88
CA TRP A 15 13.50 -23.20 2.93
C TRP A 15 12.47 -22.65 3.92
N LEU A 16 12.89 -22.24 5.12
CA LEU A 16 12.01 -21.64 6.11
C LEU A 16 11.47 -20.28 5.64
N MET A 17 12.29 -19.45 4.99
CA MET A 17 11.86 -18.17 4.42
C MET A 17 10.91 -18.36 3.23
N THR A 18 11.11 -19.39 2.41
CA THR A 18 10.19 -19.74 1.32
C THR A 18 8.87 -20.29 1.86
N LEU A 19 8.89 -21.12 2.91
CA LEU A 19 7.68 -21.66 3.54
C LEU A 19 6.91 -20.59 4.33
N ILE A 20 7.60 -19.71 5.05
CA ILE A 20 7.00 -18.56 5.74
C ILE A 20 6.45 -17.58 4.71
N GLY A 21 7.18 -17.31 3.62
CA GLY A 21 6.70 -16.50 2.50
C GLY A 21 5.45 -17.09 1.86
N GLN A 22 5.45 -18.39 1.52
CA GLN A 22 4.28 -19.10 1.00
C GLN A 22 3.11 -19.12 2.00
N TRP A 23 3.37 -19.22 3.31
CA TRP A 23 2.33 -19.21 4.35
C TRP A 23 1.73 -17.81 4.56
N LEU A 24 2.56 -16.76 4.50
CA LEU A 24 2.13 -15.35 4.50
C LEU A 24 1.30 -15.02 3.25
N LEU A 25 1.71 -15.51 2.07
CA LEU A 25 1.00 -15.36 0.80
C LEU A 25 -0.34 -16.11 0.76
N LYS A 26 -0.49 -17.20 1.51
CA LYS A 26 -1.70 -18.06 1.47
C LYS A 26 -2.80 -17.61 2.43
N CYS A 27 -2.49 -16.83 3.45
CA CYS A 27 -3.51 -16.22 4.33
C CYS A 27 -3.78 -14.80 3.86
N GLN A 28 -4.88 -14.61 3.13
CA GLN A 28 -5.41 -13.28 2.84
C GLN A 28 -5.54 -12.49 4.15
N LYS A 29 -4.73 -11.43 4.29
CA LYS A 29 -4.61 -10.64 5.53
C LYS A 29 -5.72 -9.60 5.59
N ARG A 30 -6.45 -9.57 6.70
CA ARG A 30 -7.40 -8.48 6.99
C ARG A 30 -6.63 -7.17 7.08
N THR A 31 -6.76 -6.31 6.08
CA THR A 31 -5.90 -5.14 5.91
C THR A 31 -6.69 -3.87 6.19
N ALA A 32 -6.17 -3.02 7.05
CA ALA A 32 -6.68 -1.66 7.26
C ALA A 32 -5.77 -0.65 6.59
N VAL A 33 -6.33 0.35 5.90
CA VAL A 33 -5.55 1.36 5.20
C VAL A 33 -5.94 2.76 5.66
N LEU A 34 -4.97 3.54 6.12
CA LEU A 34 -5.19 4.82 6.78
C LEU A 34 -5.33 6.01 5.80
N ILE A 35 -5.11 5.78 4.49
CA ILE A 35 -5.21 6.80 3.44
C ILE A 35 -5.86 6.20 2.18
N GLY A 36 -6.80 6.92 1.58
CA GLY A 36 -7.55 6.48 0.40
C GLY A 36 -6.71 6.26 -0.85
N SER A 37 -5.68 7.08 -1.07
CA SER A 37 -4.73 6.85 -2.17
C SER A 37 -3.99 5.53 -2.02
N PHE A 38 -3.74 5.09 -0.78
CA PHE A 38 -3.09 3.81 -0.51
C PHE A 38 -4.09 2.66 -0.58
N ALA A 39 -5.35 2.91 -0.21
CA ALA A 39 -6.44 1.94 -0.37
C ALA A 39 -6.68 1.65 -1.85
N ASP A 40 -6.55 2.65 -2.73
CA ASP A 40 -6.60 2.48 -4.18
C ASP A 40 -5.49 1.54 -4.67
N VAL A 41 -4.23 1.80 -4.28
CA VAL A 41 -3.10 0.91 -4.62
C VAL A 41 -3.32 -0.51 -4.10
N TRP A 42 -3.84 -0.66 -2.89
CA TRP A 42 -4.16 -1.97 -2.32
C TRP A 42 -5.25 -2.70 -3.13
N CYS A 43 -6.28 -1.99 -3.56
CA CYS A 43 -7.33 -2.53 -4.42
C CYS A 43 -6.80 -2.93 -5.81
N LEU A 44 -5.95 -2.09 -6.43
CA LEU A 44 -5.27 -2.40 -7.69
C LEU A 44 -4.37 -3.62 -7.57
N ALA A 45 -3.77 -3.84 -6.40
CA ALA A 45 -3.00 -5.03 -6.12
C ALA A 45 -3.87 -6.28 -5.89
N GLY A 46 -5.19 -6.20 -5.99
CA GLY A 46 -6.09 -7.35 -5.79
C GLY A 46 -6.48 -7.60 -4.33
N GLY A 47 -6.13 -6.67 -3.43
CA GLY A 47 -6.44 -6.75 -2.00
C GLY A 47 -7.83 -6.21 -1.62
N LYS A 48 -8.70 -5.91 -2.59
CA LYS A 48 -10.01 -5.30 -2.34
C LYS A 48 -10.87 -6.11 -1.38
N GLU A 49 -10.93 -7.43 -1.56
CA GLU A 49 -11.72 -8.35 -0.72
C GLU A 49 -11.16 -8.50 0.70
N THR A 50 -9.89 -8.14 0.91
CA THR A 50 -9.21 -8.28 2.21
C THR A 50 -9.16 -6.97 2.98
N LEU A 51 -9.66 -5.88 2.39
CA LEU A 51 -9.72 -4.57 3.02
C LEU A 51 -10.84 -4.55 4.06
N VAL A 52 -10.50 -4.34 5.33
CA VAL A 52 -11.47 -4.38 6.44
C VAL A 52 -11.75 -3.00 7.04
N ALA A 53 -10.86 -2.04 6.83
CA ALA A 53 -11.07 -0.67 7.24
C ALA A 53 -10.31 0.30 6.33
N ALA A 54 -10.89 1.46 6.08
CA ALA A 54 -10.29 2.49 5.25
C ALA A 54 -10.61 3.91 5.77
N ALA A 55 -9.78 4.89 5.41
CA ALA A 55 -10.04 6.30 5.72
C ALA A 55 -11.07 6.93 4.76
N ASP A 56 -11.68 8.04 5.20
CA ASP A 56 -12.81 8.70 4.52
C ASP A 56 -12.56 9.09 3.05
N ASP A 57 -11.34 9.51 2.75
CA ASP A 57 -10.94 9.91 1.39
C ASP A 57 -11.08 8.77 0.37
N THR A 58 -11.08 7.53 0.83
CA THR A 58 -11.38 6.35 0.00
C THR A 58 -12.77 6.42 -0.65
N TRP A 59 -13.76 6.96 0.05
CA TRP A 59 -15.12 7.17 -0.47
C TRP A 59 -15.27 8.52 -1.14
N THR A 60 -14.73 9.59 -0.55
CA THR A 60 -14.96 10.96 -1.03
C THR A 60 -14.12 11.35 -2.25
N GLN A 61 -12.96 10.71 -2.46
CA GLN A 61 -12.04 11.06 -3.56
C GLN A 61 -11.81 9.92 -4.55
N PHE A 62 -11.73 8.67 -4.08
CA PHE A 62 -11.34 7.53 -4.92
C PHE A 62 -12.51 6.65 -5.38
N ASN A 63 -13.62 6.63 -4.65
CA ASN A 63 -14.84 5.90 -4.98
C ASN A 63 -14.60 4.44 -5.41
N LEU A 64 -13.86 3.69 -4.59
CA LEU A 64 -13.36 2.33 -4.90
C LEU A 64 -14.44 1.22 -4.93
N ASN A 65 -15.72 1.57 -4.78
CA ASN A 65 -16.86 0.64 -4.69
C ASN A 65 -16.60 -0.48 -3.67
N LEU A 66 -16.17 -0.11 -2.46
CA LEU A 66 -15.85 -1.05 -1.38
C LEU A 66 -17.10 -1.76 -0.86
N SER A 67 -16.93 -2.93 -0.23
CA SER A 67 -18.01 -3.60 0.49
C SER A 67 -18.55 -2.70 1.61
N GLU A 68 -19.84 -2.85 1.93
CA GLU A 68 -20.47 -2.19 3.10
C GLU A 68 -19.85 -2.65 4.43
N ASP A 69 -19.17 -3.80 4.43
CA ASP A 69 -18.46 -4.35 5.60
C ASP A 69 -17.15 -3.62 5.92
N VAL A 70 -16.63 -2.79 4.99
CA VAL A 70 -15.38 -2.05 5.22
C VAL A 70 -15.63 -0.92 6.20
N VAL A 71 -14.97 -0.99 7.36
CA VAL A 71 -15.14 -0.01 8.44
C VAL A 71 -14.57 1.35 8.02
N HIS A 72 -15.42 2.36 8.12
CA HIS A 72 -15.04 3.75 7.90
C HIS A 72 -14.32 4.33 9.12
N LEU A 73 -13.02 4.56 8.99
CA LEU A 73 -12.15 5.04 10.07
C LEU A 73 -12.31 6.52 10.37
N GLY A 74 -12.98 7.30 9.53
CA GLY A 74 -13.06 8.76 9.67
C GLY A 74 -12.00 9.47 8.81
N ALA A 75 -11.84 10.77 9.06
CA ALA A 75 -10.97 11.62 8.24
C ALA A 75 -9.50 11.20 8.33
N VAL A 76 -8.75 11.32 7.23
CA VAL A 76 -7.32 10.98 7.14
C VAL A 76 -6.47 11.66 8.23
N LYS A 77 -6.84 12.89 8.63
CA LYS A 77 -6.12 13.65 9.66
C LYS A 77 -6.53 13.29 11.09
N SER A 78 -7.57 12.49 11.26
CA SER A 78 -8.12 12.08 12.56
C SER A 78 -8.82 10.72 12.43
N PRO A 79 -8.10 9.65 12.07
CA PRO A 79 -8.65 8.32 12.00
C PRO A 79 -9.02 7.83 13.41
N SER A 80 -10.13 7.10 13.51
CA SER A 80 -10.64 6.52 14.75
C SER A 80 -9.89 5.24 15.08
N LEU A 81 -9.02 5.32 16.08
CA LEU A 81 -8.30 4.16 16.62
C LEU A 81 -9.26 3.09 17.13
N GLU A 82 -10.32 3.46 17.83
CA GLU A 82 -11.32 2.50 18.35
C GLU A 82 -11.93 1.66 17.23
N LYS A 83 -12.32 2.30 16.12
CA LYS A 83 -12.85 1.59 14.94
C LYS A 83 -11.79 0.73 14.27
N LEU A 84 -10.55 1.22 14.19
CA LEU A 84 -9.43 0.46 13.64
C LEU A 84 -9.22 -0.84 14.42
N LEU A 85 -9.16 -0.76 15.76
CA LEU A 85 -8.96 -1.93 16.61
C LEU A 85 -10.17 -2.87 16.59
N ALA A 86 -11.40 -2.33 16.58
CA ALA A 86 -12.61 -3.13 16.47
C ALA A 86 -12.70 -3.93 15.17
N SER A 87 -12.08 -3.43 14.09
CA SER A 87 -12.02 -4.12 12.79
C SER A 87 -11.05 -5.31 12.77
N GLN A 88 -10.24 -5.52 13.81
CA GLN A 88 -9.26 -6.61 13.94
C GLN A 88 -8.41 -6.81 12.67
N PRO A 89 -7.57 -5.81 12.30
CA PRO A 89 -6.68 -5.93 11.17
C PRO A 89 -5.47 -6.81 11.50
N ASP A 90 -5.08 -7.66 10.56
CA ASP A 90 -3.81 -8.41 10.58
C ASP A 90 -2.65 -7.59 10.01
N LEU A 91 -2.97 -6.50 9.30
CA LEU A 91 -2.02 -5.60 8.66
C LEU A 91 -2.62 -4.19 8.60
N VAL A 92 -1.82 -3.18 8.95
CA VAL A 92 -2.18 -1.77 8.76
C VAL A 92 -1.21 -1.14 7.74
N ILE A 93 -1.75 -0.36 6.81
CA ILE A 93 -0.97 0.41 5.84
C ILE A 93 -1.20 1.90 6.08
N GLY A 94 -0.13 2.64 6.30
CA GLY A 94 -0.16 4.09 6.52
C GLY A 94 0.93 4.84 5.76
N SER A 95 0.90 6.17 5.78
CA SER A 95 1.95 7.01 5.22
C SER A 95 2.78 7.70 6.29
N THR A 96 4.10 7.76 6.05
CA THR A 96 5.01 8.60 6.83
C THR A 96 4.75 10.10 6.66
N LYS A 97 3.98 10.49 5.63
CA LYS A 97 3.66 11.89 5.32
C LYS A 97 2.43 12.42 6.04
N THR A 98 1.63 11.55 6.64
CA THR A 98 0.45 11.93 7.39
C THR A 98 0.78 11.88 8.87
N ALA A 99 0.75 13.03 9.54
CA ALA A 99 1.07 13.11 10.97
C ALA A 99 0.21 12.16 11.82
N ALA A 100 -1.09 12.08 11.52
CA ALA A 100 -2.01 11.19 12.22
C ALA A 100 -1.62 9.71 12.11
N ASP A 101 -1.16 9.24 10.95
CA ASP A 101 -0.69 7.87 10.75
C ASP A 101 0.57 7.58 11.59
N VAL A 102 1.48 8.57 11.68
CA VAL A 102 2.71 8.46 12.47
C VAL A 102 2.42 8.46 13.96
N GLU A 103 1.45 9.24 14.43
CA GLU A 103 1.01 9.25 15.83
C GLU A 103 0.43 7.90 16.27
N LEU A 104 -0.26 7.19 15.38
CA LEU A 104 -0.79 5.85 15.67
C LEU A 104 0.29 4.76 15.74
N LYS A 105 1.50 5.03 15.26
CA LYS A 105 2.57 4.03 15.11
C LYS A 105 2.89 3.34 16.44
N SER A 106 3.17 4.11 17.48
CA SER A 106 3.58 3.55 18.78
C SER A 106 2.51 2.64 19.36
N THR A 107 1.24 3.04 19.24
CA THR A 107 0.12 2.23 19.76
C THR A 107 -0.05 0.93 18.99
N LEU A 108 0.05 0.97 17.66
CA LEU A 108 -0.05 -0.25 16.84
C LEU A 108 1.12 -1.20 17.07
N GLU A 109 2.33 -0.67 17.27
CA GLU A 109 3.52 -1.44 17.63
C GLU A 109 3.39 -2.08 19.03
N GLU A 110 2.88 -1.36 20.03
CA GLU A 110 2.59 -1.88 21.37
C GLU A 110 1.56 -3.02 21.36
N MET A 111 0.62 -2.97 20.41
CA MET A 111 -0.41 -4.00 20.22
C MET A 111 0.06 -5.18 19.35
N GLU A 112 1.34 -5.20 18.95
CA GLU A 112 1.94 -6.22 18.08
C GLU A 112 1.21 -6.39 16.74
N ILE A 113 0.48 -5.37 16.29
CA ILE A 113 -0.19 -5.35 14.98
C ILE A 113 0.86 -4.99 13.92
N PRO A 114 1.06 -5.80 12.87
CA PRO A 114 1.96 -5.46 11.78
C PRO A 114 1.53 -4.17 11.07
N VAL A 115 2.43 -3.19 10.98
CA VAL A 115 2.19 -1.94 10.25
C VAL A 115 3.25 -1.74 9.18
N ILE A 116 2.82 -1.35 7.98
CA ILE A 116 3.70 -0.94 6.88
C ILE A 116 3.46 0.54 6.59
N TYR A 117 4.53 1.32 6.68
CA TYR A 117 4.52 2.73 6.34
C TYR A 117 5.19 2.96 4.98
N PHE A 118 4.50 3.70 4.10
CA PHE A 118 5.05 4.11 2.81
C PHE A 118 5.30 5.62 2.76
N ASP A 119 6.48 5.99 2.26
CA ASP A 119 6.80 7.34 1.80
C ASP A 119 6.66 7.37 0.28
N VAL A 120 5.51 7.83 -0.22
CA VAL A 120 5.27 7.93 -1.66
C VAL A 120 5.44 9.39 -2.10
N SER A 121 6.57 9.68 -2.73
CA SER A 121 6.94 11.01 -3.23
C SER A 121 7.11 11.07 -4.74
N SER A 122 7.31 9.92 -5.36
CA SER A 122 7.63 9.80 -6.78
C SER A 122 6.88 8.63 -7.40
N PHE A 123 6.89 8.58 -8.74
CA PHE A 123 6.37 7.44 -9.48
C PHE A 123 7.11 6.14 -9.14
N GLU A 124 8.42 6.21 -8.86
CA GLU A 124 9.18 5.04 -8.44
C GLU A 124 8.77 4.53 -7.06
N ASP A 125 8.45 5.43 -6.12
CA ASP A 125 7.91 5.04 -4.81
C ASP A 125 6.56 4.34 -4.96
N TYR A 126 5.71 4.86 -5.85
CA TYR A 126 4.43 4.22 -6.19
C TYR A 126 4.66 2.80 -6.72
N LEU A 127 5.60 2.61 -7.66
CA LEU A 127 5.92 1.27 -8.19
C LEU A 127 6.46 0.34 -7.10
N ARG A 128 7.27 0.85 -6.17
CA ARG A 128 7.75 0.06 -5.01
C ARG A 128 6.59 -0.36 -4.12
N MET A 129 5.70 0.57 -3.79
CA MET A 129 4.51 0.28 -2.99
C MET A 129 3.62 -0.76 -3.66
N LEU A 130 3.28 -0.57 -4.94
CA LEU A 130 2.48 -1.52 -5.71
C LEU A 130 3.12 -2.91 -5.76
N LYS A 131 4.45 -3.00 -5.90
CA LYS A 131 5.14 -4.30 -5.89
C LYS A 131 5.00 -5.00 -4.54
N VAL A 132 5.13 -4.26 -3.43
CA VAL A 132 4.92 -4.83 -2.10
C VAL A 132 3.48 -5.27 -1.91
N CYS A 133 2.49 -4.45 -2.31
CA CYS A 133 1.08 -4.80 -2.20
C CYS A 133 0.71 -6.04 -3.03
N THR A 134 1.21 -6.16 -4.26
CA THR A 134 0.96 -7.34 -5.13
C THR A 134 1.59 -8.60 -4.59
N MET A 135 2.78 -8.50 -3.98
CA MET A 135 3.40 -9.61 -3.26
C MET A 135 2.62 -10.02 -2.01
N LEU A 136 2.04 -9.07 -1.26
CA LEU A 136 1.28 -9.36 -0.04
C LEU A 136 -0.09 -9.97 -0.31
N THR A 137 -0.71 -9.58 -1.42
CA THR A 137 -2.04 -10.05 -1.85
C THR A 137 -1.97 -11.33 -2.68
N GLY A 138 -0.78 -11.66 -3.20
CA GLY A 138 -0.53 -12.85 -4.03
C GLY A 138 -0.85 -12.68 -5.51
N TYR A 139 -1.21 -11.47 -5.96
CA TYR A 139 -1.49 -11.15 -7.36
C TYR A 139 -0.30 -10.43 -8.01
N ASP A 140 0.84 -11.12 -8.10
CA ASP A 140 2.05 -10.56 -8.71
C ASP A 140 1.83 -10.11 -10.17
N GLU A 141 0.88 -10.73 -10.89
CA GLU A 141 0.50 -10.37 -12.25
C GLU A 141 -0.07 -8.96 -12.38
N TYR A 142 -0.72 -8.43 -11.33
CA TYR A 142 -1.26 -7.06 -11.34
C TYR A 142 -0.17 -6.01 -11.34
N TYR A 143 1.05 -6.36 -10.90
CA TYR A 143 2.20 -5.47 -11.04
C TYR A 143 2.56 -5.20 -12.50
N GLN A 144 2.36 -6.17 -13.39
CA GLN A 144 2.60 -5.95 -14.82
C GLN A 144 1.64 -4.90 -15.37
N MET A 145 0.34 -5.10 -15.14
CA MET A 145 -0.73 -4.24 -15.67
C MET A 145 -0.71 -2.83 -15.10
N TYR A 146 -0.59 -2.70 -13.77
CA TYR A 146 -0.70 -1.40 -13.09
C TYR A 146 0.64 -0.74 -12.80
N GLY A 147 1.75 -1.48 -12.93
CA GLY A 147 3.10 -0.98 -12.71
C GLY A 147 3.88 -0.84 -14.02
N THR A 148 4.29 -1.97 -14.59
CA THR A 148 5.20 -1.99 -15.75
C THR A 148 4.57 -1.36 -16.99
N ASP A 149 3.33 -1.69 -17.32
CA ASP A 149 2.66 -1.15 -18.51
C ASP A 149 2.43 0.38 -18.38
N VAL A 150 2.13 0.85 -17.17
CA VAL A 150 2.02 2.28 -16.86
C VAL A 150 3.37 2.97 -16.99
N ALA A 151 4.45 2.34 -16.51
CA ALA A 151 5.81 2.87 -16.65
C ALA A 151 6.21 3.01 -18.13
N THR A 152 5.86 2.03 -18.97
CA THR A 152 6.07 2.11 -20.43
C THR A 152 5.32 3.30 -21.03
N GLN A 153 4.05 3.50 -20.67
CA GLN A 153 3.27 4.66 -21.13
C GLN A 153 3.89 6.00 -20.72
N VAL A 154 4.41 6.09 -19.49
CA VAL A 154 5.10 7.29 -18.99
C VAL A 154 6.37 7.55 -19.80
N GLU A 155 7.18 6.53 -20.06
CA GLU A 155 8.41 6.67 -20.86
C GLU A 155 8.11 7.04 -22.32
N ASP A 156 7.07 6.47 -22.92
CA ASP A 156 6.66 6.83 -24.27
C ASP A 156 6.12 8.27 -24.34
N ALA A 157 5.40 8.71 -23.31
CA ALA A 157 4.98 10.11 -23.20
C ALA A 157 6.19 11.06 -23.08
N LYS A 158 7.19 10.72 -22.27
CA LYS A 158 8.45 11.50 -22.15
C LYS A 158 9.20 11.56 -23.50
N LYS A 159 9.28 10.46 -24.23
CA LYS A 159 9.92 10.43 -25.57
C LYS A 159 9.22 11.36 -26.56
N ARG A 160 7.88 11.42 -26.58
CA ARG A 160 7.11 12.27 -27.51
C ARG A 160 7.37 13.77 -27.35
N ILE A 161 7.78 14.20 -26.16
CA ILE A 161 8.06 15.60 -25.83
C ILE A 161 9.55 15.92 -25.82
N THR A 162 10.42 14.93 -25.98
CA THR A 162 11.88 15.11 -26.03
C THR A 162 12.23 16.00 -27.23
N GLY A 163 12.88 17.14 -26.96
CA GLY A 163 13.23 18.15 -27.97
C GLY A 163 12.17 19.23 -28.22
N ARG A 164 11.03 19.21 -27.51
CA ARG A 164 10.03 20.29 -27.53
C ARG A 164 10.34 21.34 -26.47
N LYS A 165 9.95 22.60 -26.73
CA LYS A 165 10.10 23.71 -25.78
C LYS A 165 9.20 23.47 -24.56
N THR A 166 9.78 23.47 -23.36
CA THR A 166 9.02 23.33 -22.11
C THR A 166 8.04 24.50 -21.98
N GLN A 167 6.75 24.19 -21.83
CA GLN A 167 5.74 25.20 -21.57
C GLN A 167 5.62 25.40 -20.05
N CYS A 168 5.63 26.65 -19.59
CA CYS A 168 5.32 26.96 -18.20
C CYS A 168 3.83 26.67 -17.97
N VAL A 169 3.54 25.70 -17.11
CA VAL A 169 2.19 25.40 -16.65
C VAL A 169 2.03 25.96 -15.25
N VAL A 170 0.97 26.76 -15.04
CA VAL A 170 0.58 27.25 -13.72
C VAL A 170 -0.58 26.39 -13.23
N TYR A 171 -0.39 25.72 -12.10
CA TYR A 171 -1.45 24.97 -11.44
C TYR A 171 -2.06 25.85 -10.34
N SER A 172 -3.33 26.22 -10.46
CA SER A 172 -4.08 26.93 -9.41
C SER A 172 -5.13 26.01 -8.77
N ARG A 173 -5.10 25.90 -7.44
CA ARG A 173 -6.20 25.29 -6.67
C ARG A 173 -7.14 26.39 -6.22
N ILE A 174 -8.33 26.46 -6.83
CA ILE A 174 -9.40 27.36 -6.40
C ILE A 174 -10.23 26.63 -5.35
N TRP A 175 -10.26 27.16 -4.12
CA TRP A 175 -11.12 26.68 -3.06
C TRP A 175 -12.47 27.40 -3.18
N PHE A 176 -13.55 26.67 -3.45
CA PHE A 176 -14.91 27.16 -3.23
C PHE A 176 -15.33 26.76 -1.82
N GLN A 177 -15.46 27.74 -0.93
CA GLN A 177 -16.29 27.60 0.27
C GLN A 177 -17.74 27.71 -0.19
N LEU A 178 -18.48 26.61 -0.13
CA LEU A 178 -19.94 26.60 -0.12
C LEU A 178 -20.42 26.46 1.33
#